data_AF-A0A7Y2NYE0-F1
#
_entry.id   AF-A0A7Y2NYE0-F1
#
_cell.length_a   1.000
_cell.length_b   1.000
_cell.length_c   1.000
_cell.angle_alpha   90.00
_cell.angle_beta   90.00
_cell.angle_gamma   90.00
#
_symmetry.space_group_name_H-M   'P 1'
#
loop_
_entity.id
_entity.type
_entity.pdbx_description
1 polymer ?
#
loop_
_entity_poly.entity_id
_entity_poly.type
_entity_poly.pdbx_seq_one_letter_code
_entity_poly.pdbx_strand_id
1 'polypeptide(L)'
;MHADTYPGVAHKPLAPSLPPSPPAATSSAPRDASGDPDSACLDAVAGLPLRSARPLALHLHIPSFDDMPVPVFGGLPTYLAYLKREAALFAGMNEVGQLRFDGVSPASLSAAQVDSLMTHLRRHFRFVADEAGEFEVRADARGTSPERIRLLRRLGFNCISLDVGDDGAAPARVRGVAAAARAAGFRSLRVVFAYGLPGQGVDLLRRMLATIIGAGPSRVALQLHGGAMPAGAIAQRMRRHCIDQLGAAGYAGIGGDSFALPGDDLAQARRQAAARPSVSGIALQAAPRVVGCGVSAVGIVGALRSLNVAAPGDYYALLDRHELPVAGGAHQMVAA
;
A
#
# COMPACT_ATOMS: atom_id res chain seq x y z
N MET A 1 20.06 29.13 -41.76
CA MET A 1 19.61 29.89 -40.57
C MET A 1 18.12 30.08 -40.67
N HIS A 2 17.34 29.25 -39.99
CA HIS A 2 15.95 29.58 -39.64
C HIS A 2 15.71 29.00 -38.25
N ALA A 3 15.41 29.90 -37.33
CA ALA A 3 15.05 29.62 -35.96
C ALA A 3 13.53 29.53 -35.91
N ASP A 4 13.00 28.39 -35.46
CA ASP A 4 11.60 28.28 -35.05
C ASP A 4 11.54 28.02 -33.55
N THR A 5 10.88 28.98 -32.91
CA THR A 5 10.68 29.08 -31.46
C THR A 5 9.36 28.38 -31.14
N TYR A 6 9.39 27.31 -30.33
CA TYR A 6 8.18 26.70 -29.78
C TYR A 6 7.82 27.33 -28.42
N PRO A 7 6.56 27.69 -28.16
CA PRO A 7 6.14 28.26 -26.88
C PRO A 7 5.99 27.17 -25.81
N GLY A 8 6.33 27.55 -24.57
CA GLY A 8 6.32 26.68 -23.40
C GLY A 8 4.94 26.13 -23.04
N VAL A 9 4.88 24.83 -22.79
CA VAL A 9 3.72 24.14 -22.22
C VAL A 9 3.86 24.17 -20.70
N ALA A 10 2.93 24.84 -20.03
CA ALA A 10 2.83 24.88 -18.58
C ALA A 10 2.49 23.49 -18.02
N HIS A 11 3.32 22.99 -17.09
CA HIS A 11 3.02 21.81 -16.30
C HIS A 11 1.90 22.14 -15.29
N LYS A 12 0.74 21.50 -15.45
CA LYS A 12 -0.36 21.52 -14.48
C LYS A 12 -0.27 20.24 -13.62
N PRO A 13 -0.27 20.32 -12.28
CA PRO A 13 -0.23 19.13 -11.43
C PRO A 13 -1.53 18.33 -11.54
N LEU A 14 -1.40 17.01 -11.59
CA LEU A 14 -2.45 16.02 -11.82
C LEU A 14 -3.09 15.65 -10.47
N ALA A 15 -4.31 16.13 -10.21
CA ALA A 15 -5.09 15.67 -9.06
C ALA A 15 -5.49 14.18 -9.24
N PRO A 16 -5.46 13.35 -8.17
CA PRO A 16 -5.90 11.96 -8.27
C PRO A 16 -7.42 11.91 -8.45
N SER A 17 -7.88 11.46 -9.62
CA SER A 17 -9.29 11.19 -9.89
C SER A 17 -9.73 9.89 -9.20
N LEU A 18 -10.59 10.01 -8.18
CA LEU A 18 -11.34 8.90 -7.63
C LEU A 18 -12.30 8.34 -8.70
N PRO A 19 -12.48 7.00 -8.80
CA PRO A 19 -13.52 6.43 -9.66
C PRO A 19 -14.91 6.81 -9.16
N PRO A 20 -15.91 6.97 -10.05
CA PRO A 20 -17.27 7.31 -9.66
C PRO A 20 -17.90 6.19 -8.83
N SER A 21 -18.63 6.57 -7.77
CA SER A 21 -19.42 5.67 -6.94
C SER A 21 -20.44 4.90 -7.78
N PRO A 22 -20.65 3.59 -7.52
CA PRO A 22 -21.72 2.84 -8.17
C PRO A 22 -23.10 3.40 -7.77
N PRO A 23 -24.13 3.28 -8.64
CA PRO A 23 -25.46 3.79 -8.34
C PRO A 23 -26.04 3.07 -7.12
N ALA A 24 -26.69 3.85 -6.25
CA ALA A 24 -27.35 3.36 -5.05
C ALA A 24 -28.39 2.29 -5.41
N ALA A 25 -28.14 1.04 -5.02
CA ALA A 25 -29.15 0.00 -5.07
C ALA A 25 -30.20 0.29 -3.99
N THR A 26 -31.40 0.68 -4.41
CA THR A 26 -32.58 0.76 -3.55
C THR A 26 -32.98 -0.66 -3.14
N SER A 27 -32.56 -1.07 -1.93
CA SER A 27 -33.11 -2.25 -1.27
C SER A 27 -33.90 -1.79 -0.05
N SER A 28 -35.22 -1.90 -0.16
CA SER A 28 -36.17 -1.72 0.94
C SER A 28 -36.18 -2.97 1.83
N ALA A 29 -35.57 -2.86 3.01
CA ALA A 29 -35.73 -3.79 4.13
C ALA A 29 -35.77 -2.99 5.45
N PRO A 30 -36.45 -3.48 6.49
CA PRO A 30 -37.11 -2.64 7.49
C PRO A 30 -36.12 -1.91 8.40
N ARG A 31 -36.40 -0.62 8.62
CA ARG A 31 -35.76 0.20 9.64
C ARG A 31 -36.26 -0.25 11.01
N ASP A 32 -35.45 -1.00 11.74
CA ASP A 32 -35.54 -1.13 13.19
C ASP A 32 -34.20 -1.60 13.77
N ALA A 33 -33.33 -0.63 14.09
CA ALA A 33 -32.29 -0.69 15.11
C ALA A 33 -31.69 0.72 15.24
N SER A 34 -32.12 1.46 16.26
CA SER A 34 -31.63 2.78 16.64
C SER A 34 -30.22 2.71 17.24
N GLY A 35 -29.21 2.54 16.40
CA GLY A 35 -27.80 2.69 16.75
C GLY A 35 -27.09 3.46 15.65
N ASP A 36 -26.38 4.51 16.02
CA ASP A 36 -25.54 5.27 15.09
C ASP A 36 -24.49 4.32 14.47
N PRO A 37 -24.43 4.14 13.13
CA PRO A 37 -23.42 3.29 12.50
C PRO A 37 -21.98 3.71 12.85
N ASP A 38 -21.76 4.97 13.24
CA ASP A 38 -20.46 5.49 13.65
C ASP A 38 -20.03 4.98 15.05
N SER A 39 -20.99 4.69 15.95
CA SER A 39 -20.73 4.07 17.27
C SER A 39 -20.28 2.62 17.13
N ALA A 40 -20.85 1.87 16.18
CA ALA A 40 -20.63 0.43 16.08
C ALA A 40 -19.18 0.03 15.74
N CYS A 41 -18.44 0.87 15.01
CA CYS A 41 -17.02 0.61 14.73
C CYS A 41 -16.11 1.05 15.87
N LEU A 42 -16.42 2.16 16.54
CA LEU A 42 -15.73 2.57 17.75
C LEU A 42 -15.88 1.49 18.82
N ASP A 43 -17.09 0.95 19.00
CA ASP A 43 -17.39 -0.16 19.91
C ASP A 43 -16.75 -1.49 19.46
N ALA A 44 -16.61 -1.74 18.15
CA ALA A 44 -15.95 -2.95 17.65
C ALA A 44 -14.43 -2.89 17.76
N VAL A 45 -13.82 -1.71 17.57
CA VAL A 45 -12.39 -1.46 17.77
C VAL A 45 -12.06 -1.41 19.26
N ALA A 46 -12.88 -0.75 20.07
CA ALA A 46 -12.77 -0.72 21.53
C ALA A 46 -13.10 -2.09 22.17
N GLY A 47 -13.98 -2.86 21.54
CA GLY A 47 -14.39 -4.22 21.92
C GLY A 47 -13.46 -5.31 21.39
N LEU A 48 -12.38 -4.96 20.68
CA LEU A 48 -11.31 -5.91 20.38
C LEU A 48 -10.76 -6.44 21.71
N PRO A 49 -10.81 -7.76 21.97
CA PRO A 49 -10.23 -8.29 23.19
C PRO A 49 -8.74 -7.97 23.19
N LEU A 50 -8.33 -7.17 24.18
CA LEU A 50 -6.93 -6.98 24.56
C LEU A 50 -6.35 -8.38 24.78
N ARG A 51 -5.39 -8.77 23.94
CA ARG A 51 -4.68 -10.07 23.94
C ARG A 51 -5.51 -11.26 23.46
N SER A 52 -5.53 -11.45 22.14
CA SER A 52 -5.76 -12.76 21.53
C SER A 52 -4.44 -13.42 21.13
N ALA A 53 -4.42 -14.74 20.95
CA ALA A 53 -3.22 -15.44 20.47
C ALA A 53 -2.80 -15.10 19.02
N ARG A 54 -3.60 -14.33 18.25
CA ARG A 54 -3.31 -14.04 16.84
C ARG A 54 -2.64 -12.68 16.65
N PRO A 55 -1.55 -12.59 15.86
CA PRO A 55 -0.90 -11.33 15.55
C PRO A 55 -1.80 -10.32 14.82
N LEU A 56 -1.53 -9.04 15.02
CA LEU A 56 -2.13 -7.89 14.37
C LEU A 56 -1.36 -7.53 13.08
N ALA A 57 -2.07 -7.00 12.08
CA ALA A 57 -1.48 -6.26 10.98
C ALA A 57 -1.61 -4.74 11.21
N LEU A 58 -0.49 -4.02 11.20
CA LEU A 58 -0.46 -2.57 11.32
C LEU A 58 -0.20 -1.93 9.95
N HIS A 59 -1.09 -1.05 9.51
CA HIS A 59 -0.99 -0.34 8.25
C HIS A 59 -0.86 1.16 8.52
N LEU A 60 0.28 1.74 8.16
CA LEU A 60 0.53 3.17 8.26
C LEU A 60 0.49 3.80 6.87
N HIS A 61 -0.43 4.74 6.67
CA HIS A 61 -0.50 5.52 5.45
C HIS A 61 0.20 6.88 5.64
N ILE A 62 1.16 7.20 4.77
CA ILE A 62 1.92 8.46 4.79
C ILE A 62 1.66 9.19 3.45
N PRO A 63 0.87 10.27 3.43
CA PRO A 63 0.51 10.96 2.19
C PRO A 63 1.71 11.71 1.60
N SER A 64 1.62 12.08 0.31
CA SER A 64 2.55 13.06 -0.27
C SER A 64 2.32 14.43 0.36
N PHE A 65 3.40 15.15 0.62
CA PHE A 65 3.34 16.56 1.01
C PHE A 65 3.74 17.51 -0.12
N ASP A 66 4.11 16.98 -1.30
CA ASP A 66 4.58 17.79 -2.43
C ASP A 66 3.46 18.68 -3.01
N ASP A 67 2.21 18.20 -2.97
CA ASP A 67 1.03 18.92 -3.47
C ASP A 67 0.15 19.51 -2.35
N MET A 68 0.56 19.34 -1.09
CA MET A 68 -0.22 19.83 0.05
C MET A 68 0.24 21.24 0.42
N PRO A 69 -0.69 22.18 0.69
CA PRO A 69 -0.32 23.48 1.22
C PRO A 69 0.27 23.31 2.63
N VAL A 70 1.59 23.14 2.70
CA VAL A 70 2.40 22.95 3.92
C VAL A 70 2.06 23.94 5.04
N PRO A 71 1.78 25.25 4.78
CA PRO A 71 1.48 26.21 5.84
C PRO A 71 0.22 25.87 6.65
N VAL A 72 -0.72 25.11 6.10
CA VAL A 72 -2.04 24.90 6.73
C VAL A 72 -2.00 23.76 7.76
N PHE A 73 -1.10 22.79 7.62
CA PHE A 73 -1.13 21.54 8.40
C PHE A 73 0.20 21.19 9.10
N GLY A 74 1.14 22.14 9.17
CA GLY A 74 2.44 21.96 9.86
C GLY A 74 3.41 20.99 9.18
N GLY A 75 3.08 20.50 7.98
CA GLY A 75 3.92 19.63 7.17
C GLY A 75 4.14 18.21 7.73
N LEU A 76 5.09 17.50 7.12
CA LEU A 76 5.41 16.11 7.43
C LEU A 76 5.80 15.87 8.91
N PRO A 77 6.61 16.71 9.58
CA PRO A 77 6.96 16.48 10.98
C PRO A 77 5.75 16.45 11.91
N THR A 78 4.82 17.40 11.73
CA THR A 78 3.56 17.45 12.48
C THR A 78 2.71 16.22 12.21
N TYR A 79 2.57 15.83 10.94
CA TYR A 79 1.84 14.62 10.57
C TYR A 79 2.40 13.37 11.25
N LEU A 80 3.73 13.19 11.23
CA LEU A 80 4.37 12.04 11.88
C LEU A 80 4.17 12.05 13.40
N ALA A 81 4.04 13.21 14.05
CA ALA A 81 3.70 13.30 15.46
C ALA A 81 2.27 12.81 15.75
N TYR A 82 1.30 13.22 14.93
CA TYR A 82 -0.09 12.72 15.04
C TYR A 82 -0.20 11.24 14.70
N LEU A 83 0.50 10.76 13.65
CA LEU A 83 0.54 9.34 13.30
C LEU A 83 1.06 8.49 14.46
N LYS A 84 2.10 8.96 15.17
CA LYS A 84 2.62 8.31 16.38
C LYS A 84 1.60 8.34 17.52
N ARG A 85 0.86 9.44 17.70
CA ARG A 85 -0.20 9.57 18.72
C ARG A 85 -1.33 8.57 18.46
N GLU A 86 -1.81 8.48 17.22
CA GLU A 86 -2.83 7.49 16.84
C GLU A 86 -2.32 6.06 17.05
N ALA A 87 -1.13 5.73 16.54
CA ALA A 87 -0.56 4.39 16.72
C ALA A 87 -0.43 4.00 18.21
N ALA A 88 -0.16 4.96 19.10
CA ALA A 88 -0.07 4.72 20.53
C ALA A 88 -1.44 4.40 21.19
N LEU A 89 -2.57 4.81 20.59
CA LEU A 89 -3.91 4.44 21.08
C LEU A 89 -4.14 2.93 21.02
N PHE A 90 -3.43 2.25 20.12
CA PHE A 90 -3.51 0.81 19.88
C PHE A 90 -2.42 0.01 20.63
N ALA A 91 -1.64 0.68 21.49
CA ALA A 91 -0.55 0.05 22.22
C ALA A 91 -1.04 -1.12 23.10
N GLY A 92 -0.24 -2.19 23.18
CA GLY A 92 -0.51 -3.32 24.09
C GLY A 92 -1.61 -4.30 23.65
N MET A 93 -2.24 -4.13 22.49
CA MET A 93 -3.29 -5.03 22.00
C MET A 93 -2.82 -6.47 21.72
N ASN A 94 -1.95 -6.65 20.72
CA ASN A 94 -1.42 -7.95 20.27
C ASN A 94 0.00 -7.77 19.70
N GLU A 95 0.69 -8.88 19.44
CA GLU A 95 1.95 -8.83 18.68
C GLU A 95 1.70 -8.40 17.24
N VAL A 96 2.59 -7.59 16.68
CA VAL A 96 2.56 -7.16 15.27
C VAL A 96 3.21 -8.25 14.43
N GLY A 97 2.37 -8.96 13.67
CA GLY A 97 2.80 -9.98 12.71
C GLY A 97 3.01 -9.41 11.31
N GLN A 98 2.34 -8.29 11.00
CA GLN A 98 2.52 -7.59 9.73
C GLN A 98 2.61 -6.09 9.96
N LEU A 99 3.52 -5.44 9.25
CA LEU A 99 3.65 -3.99 9.19
C LEU A 99 3.67 -3.57 7.73
N ARG A 100 2.90 -2.55 7.38
CA ARG A 100 2.98 -1.91 6.07
C ARG A 100 3.12 -0.41 6.22
N PHE A 101 4.18 0.15 5.65
CA PHE A 101 4.27 1.58 5.38
C PHE A 101 3.86 1.81 3.92
N ASP A 102 2.71 2.47 3.71
CA ASP A 102 2.13 2.79 2.40
C ASP A 102 1.99 4.32 2.22
N GLY A 103 1.47 4.73 1.05
CA GLY A 103 1.29 6.11 0.64
C GLY A 103 2.35 6.56 -0.37
N VAL A 104 2.51 7.87 -0.58
CA VAL A 104 3.43 8.40 -1.60
C VAL A 104 4.85 8.33 -1.08
N SER A 105 5.36 7.11 -1.17
CA SER A 105 6.71 6.65 -0.86
C SER A 105 7.21 7.07 0.53
N PRO A 106 7.09 6.18 1.53
CA PRO A 106 7.95 6.19 2.73
C PRO A 106 9.45 6.33 2.43
N ALA A 107 9.89 6.20 1.17
CA ALA A 107 11.24 6.55 0.74
C ALA A 107 11.54 8.06 0.80
N SER A 108 10.54 8.94 0.80
CA SER A 108 10.70 10.40 1.01
C SER A 108 11.07 10.76 2.44
N LEU A 109 10.76 9.88 3.41
CA LEU A 109 11.14 10.06 4.80
C LEU A 109 12.66 10.02 4.93
N SER A 110 13.23 10.99 5.66
CA SER A 110 14.64 10.95 6.04
C SER A 110 14.95 9.70 6.86
N ALA A 111 16.22 9.30 6.91
CA ALA A 111 16.64 8.14 7.70
C ALA A 111 16.21 8.26 9.17
N ALA A 112 16.35 9.45 9.74
CA ALA A 112 15.96 9.75 11.12
C ALA A 112 14.43 9.67 11.32
N GLN A 113 13.62 10.05 10.34
CA GLN A 113 12.17 9.97 10.44
C GLN A 113 11.68 8.52 10.45
N VAL A 114 12.22 7.66 9.57
CA VAL A 114 11.86 6.23 9.56
C VAL A 114 12.32 5.55 10.84
N ASP A 115 13.55 5.81 11.28
CA ASP A 115 14.10 5.27 12.53
C ASP A 115 13.25 5.69 13.74
N SER A 116 12.89 6.96 13.81
CA SER A 116 12.05 7.50 14.89
C SER A 116 10.65 6.88 14.90
N LEU A 117 10.06 6.62 13.73
CA LEU A 117 8.75 5.96 13.64
C LEU A 117 8.86 4.48 14.04
N MET A 118 9.84 3.74 13.54
CA MET A 118 10.06 2.35 13.91
C MET A 118 10.37 2.18 15.40
N THR A 119 11.17 3.07 15.97
CA THR A 119 11.47 3.11 17.41
C THR A 119 10.19 3.34 18.22
N HIS A 120 9.35 4.28 17.79
CA HIS A 120 8.06 4.52 18.43
C HIS A 120 7.17 3.28 18.39
N LEU A 121 7.02 2.66 17.22
CA LEU A 121 6.22 1.44 17.09
C LEU A 121 6.75 0.31 17.98
N ARG A 122 8.06 0.06 17.99
CA ARG A 122 8.68 -0.98 18.83
C ARG A 122 8.56 -0.70 20.33
N ARG A 123 8.38 0.56 20.74
CA ARG A 123 8.09 0.93 22.13
C ARG A 123 6.66 0.58 22.54
N HIS A 124 5.70 0.68 21.62
CA HIS A 124 4.27 0.50 21.90
C HIS A 124 3.74 -0.90 21.56
N PHE A 125 4.44 -1.62 20.70
CA PHE A 125 4.05 -2.94 20.20
C PHE A 125 5.17 -3.95 20.34
N ARG A 126 4.80 -5.19 20.66
CA ARG A 126 5.69 -6.35 20.49
C ARG A 126 5.62 -6.78 19.04
N PHE A 127 6.76 -7.04 18.42
CA PHE A 127 6.82 -7.57 17.06
C PHE A 127 7.14 -9.05 17.11
N VAL A 128 6.54 -9.85 16.23
CA VAL A 128 6.98 -11.23 16.03
C VAL A 128 8.43 -11.26 15.50
N ALA A 129 9.07 -12.41 15.58
CA ALA A 129 10.41 -12.62 15.03
C ALA A 129 10.45 -12.34 13.51
N ASP A 130 11.61 -11.92 13.00
CA ASP A 130 11.80 -11.48 11.61
C ASP A 130 11.43 -12.58 10.59
N GLU A 131 11.68 -13.83 10.94
CA GLU A 131 11.36 -15.01 10.12
C GLU A 131 9.85 -15.28 10.04
N ALA A 132 9.10 -14.84 11.05
CA ALA A 132 7.65 -15.05 11.17
C ALA A 132 6.81 -13.84 10.75
N GLY A 133 7.38 -12.63 10.74
CA GLY A 133 6.66 -11.38 10.47
C GLY A 133 6.84 -10.86 9.04
N GLU A 134 5.83 -10.19 8.48
CA GLU A 134 5.93 -9.48 7.19
C GLU A 134 6.00 -7.98 7.43
N PHE A 135 7.19 -7.39 7.32
CA PHE A 135 7.41 -5.96 7.55
C PHE A 135 7.76 -5.29 6.22
N GLU A 136 6.72 -4.78 5.56
CA GLU A 136 6.76 -4.22 4.21
C GLU A 136 6.86 -2.71 4.22
N VAL A 137 7.73 -2.18 3.35
CA VAL A 137 7.82 -0.76 3.05
C VAL A 137 7.61 -0.52 1.56
N ARG A 138 6.79 0.48 1.25
CA ARG A 138 6.65 0.97 -0.12
C ARG A 138 7.83 1.86 -0.52
N ALA A 139 8.34 1.64 -1.72
CA ALA A 139 9.49 2.36 -2.25
C ALA A 139 9.30 2.69 -3.75
N ASP A 140 9.94 3.77 -4.21
CA ASP A 140 9.98 4.13 -5.63
C ASP A 140 11.36 3.76 -6.20
N ALA A 141 11.39 3.06 -7.33
CA ALA A 141 12.63 2.67 -8.00
C ALA A 141 13.54 3.87 -8.36
N ARG A 142 13.00 5.08 -8.56
CA ARG A 142 13.74 6.32 -8.85
C ARG A 142 14.59 6.81 -7.68
N GLY A 143 14.08 6.67 -6.45
CA GLY A 143 14.68 7.24 -5.24
C GLY A 143 15.36 6.23 -4.33
N THR A 144 15.34 4.94 -4.66
CA THR A 144 15.79 3.88 -3.75
C THR A 144 17.23 3.48 -4.04
N SER A 145 18.17 3.98 -3.23
CA SER A 145 19.59 3.58 -3.30
C SER A 145 19.89 2.29 -2.52
N PRO A 146 21.01 1.60 -2.81
CA PRO A 146 21.47 0.48 -1.99
C PRO A 146 21.66 0.82 -0.51
N GLU A 147 22.12 2.04 -0.20
CA GLU A 147 22.31 2.53 1.17
C GLU A 147 20.97 2.64 1.90
N ARG A 148 19.94 3.12 1.20
CA ARG A 148 18.58 3.19 1.72
C ARG A 148 18.02 1.80 2.00
N ILE A 149 18.26 0.82 1.12
CA ILE A 149 17.83 -0.56 1.32
C ILE A 149 18.51 -1.17 2.56
N ARG A 150 19.82 -0.99 2.71
CA ARG A 150 20.55 -1.46 3.91
C ARG A 150 20.01 -0.81 5.19
N LEU A 151 19.69 0.48 5.15
CA LEU A 151 19.05 1.18 6.26
C LEU A 151 17.69 0.56 6.61
N LEU A 152 16.80 0.42 5.62
CA LEU A 152 15.47 -0.16 5.83
C LEU A 152 15.55 -1.56 6.43
N ARG A 153 16.49 -2.38 5.96
CA ARG A 153 16.73 -3.70 6.55
C ARG A 153 17.12 -3.62 8.03
N ARG A 154 18.07 -2.73 8.39
CA ARG A 154 18.51 -2.55 9.78
C ARG A 154 17.39 -2.09 10.71
N LEU A 155 16.43 -1.31 10.19
CA LEU A 155 15.24 -0.90 10.94
C LEU A 155 14.21 -2.04 11.13
N GLY A 156 14.42 -3.15 10.44
CA GLY A 156 13.63 -4.38 10.55
C GLY A 156 12.62 -4.58 9.45
N PHE A 157 12.64 -3.80 8.36
CA PHE A 157 11.87 -4.15 7.17
C PHE A 157 12.49 -5.37 6.49
N ASN A 158 11.65 -6.31 6.07
CA ASN A 158 12.07 -7.53 5.42
C ASN A 158 11.34 -7.78 4.09
N CYS A 159 10.37 -6.93 3.74
CA CYS A 159 9.68 -6.93 2.46
C CYS A 159 9.70 -5.53 1.83
N ILE A 160 9.78 -5.45 0.50
CA ILE A 160 9.69 -4.18 -0.25
C ILE A 160 8.57 -4.30 -1.28
N SER A 161 7.68 -3.31 -1.34
CA SER A 161 6.78 -3.09 -2.47
C SER A 161 7.30 -1.92 -3.31
N LEU A 162 7.86 -2.24 -4.48
CA LEU A 162 8.56 -1.31 -5.35
C LEU A 162 7.65 -0.84 -6.49
N ASP A 163 7.43 0.47 -6.58
CA ASP A 163 6.82 1.09 -7.74
C ASP A 163 7.86 1.28 -8.85
N VAL A 164 7.54 0.83 -10.05
CA VAL A 164 8.45 0.85 -11.20
C VAL A 164 8.56 2.25 -11.82
N GLY A 165 7.60 3.14 -11.59
CA GLY A 165 7.53 4.43 -12.28
C GLY A 165 7.16 4.27 -13.77
N ASP A 166 7.07 5.39 -14.48
CA ASP A 166 6.54 5.48 -15.85
C ASP A 166 7.59 5.80 -16.94
N ASP A 167 8.88 5.66 -16.61
CA ASP A 167 9.98 5.97 -17.55
C ASP A 167 10.70 4.72 -18.10
N GLY A 168 11.46 4.91 -19.19
CA GLY A 168 12.22 3.83 -19.83
C GLY A 168 13.44 3.33 -19.03
N ALA A 169 13.89 4.06 -18.02
CA ALA A 169 15.02 3.67 -17.15
C ALA A 169 14.59 2.77 -15.98
N ALA A 170 13.30 2.76 -15.68
CA ALA A 170 12.67 1.98 -14.63
C ALA A 170 13.14 0.52 -14.55
N PRO A 171 13.22 -0.25 -15.66
CA PRO A 171 13.57 -1.66 -15.55
C PRO A 171 15.00 -1.90 -15.04
N ALA A 172 15.96 -1.02 -15.39
CA ALA A 172 17.33 -1.10 -14.88
C ALA A 172 17.41 -0.76 -13.39
N ARG A 173 16.64 0.23 -12.94
CA ARG A 173 16.55 0.60 -11.52
C ARG A 173 15.99 -0.54 -10.68
N VAL A 174 14.96 -1.22 -11.17
CA VAL A 174 14.38 -2.40 -10.50
C VAL A 174 15.41 -3.51 -10.33
N ARG A 175 16.26 -3.78 -11.34
CA ARG A 175 17.37 -4.75 -11.19
C ARG A 175 18.33 -4.35 -10.08
N GLY A 176 18.71 -3.07 -10.02
CA GLY A 176 19.59 -2.53 -8.97
C GLY A 176 18.99 -2.68 -7.57
N VAL A 177 17.72 -2.30 -7.40
CA VAL A 177 17.00 -2.45 -6.13
C VAL A 177 16.86 -3.92 -5.74
N ALA A 178 16.52 -4.81 -6.69
CA ALA A 178 16.39 -6.24 -6.42
C ALA A 178 17.71 -6.87 -5.97
N ALA A 179 18.82 -6.52 -6.64
CA ALA A 179 20.15 -6.99 -6.25
C ALA A 179 20.53 -6.51 -4.84
N ALA A 180 20.32 -5.22 -4.54
CA ALA A 180 20.60 -4.66 -3.24
C ALA A 180 19.71 -5.23 -2.12
N ALA A 181 18.41 -5.46 -2.40
CA ALA A 181 17.47 -6.06 -1.46
C ALA A 181 17.88 -7.50 -1.12
N ARG A 182 18.25 -8.29 -2.13
CA ARG A 182 18.76 -9.65 -1.94
C ARG A 182 20.06 -9.65 -1.13
N ALA A 183 21.00 -8.76 -1.45
CA ALA A 183 22.26 -8.64 -0.72
C ALA A 183 22.07 -8.19 0.74
N ALA A 184 21.05 -7.39 1.02
CA ALA A 184 20.69 -6.98 2.37
C ALA A 184 19.86 -8.05 3.13
N GLY A 185 19.44 -9.13 2.48
CA GLY A 185 18.64 -10.19 3.13
C GLY A 185 17.18 -9.81 3.33
N PHE A 186 16.57 -9.07 2.40
CA PHE A 186 15.10 -8.98 2.32
C PHE A 186 14.49 -10.32 1.92
N ARG A 187 13.40 -10.71 2.58
CA ARG A 187 12.64 -11.93 2.29
C ARG A 187 11.92 -11.86 0.95
N SER A 188 11.28 -10.72 0.67
CA SER A 188 10.48 -10.58 -0.55
C SER A 188 10.60 -9.21 -1.19
N LEU A 189 10.47 -9.21 -2.52
CA LEU A 189 10.34 -8.02 -3.34
C LEU A 189 9.07 -8.15 -4.18
N ARG A 190 8.13 -7.24 -3.98
CA ARG A 190 6.98 -7.02 -4.84
C ARG A 190 7.29 -5.88 -5.79
N VAL A 191 6.88 -6.02 -7.05
CA VAL A 191 7.02 -4.98 -8.07
C VAL A 191 5.64 -4.61 -8.61
N VAL A 192 5.27 -3.33 -8.55
CA VAL A 192 4.05 -2.79 -9.15
C VAL A 192 4.38 -2.28 -10.55
N PHE A 193 3.97 -3.04 -11.55
CA PHE A 193 4.25 -2.79 -12.96
C PHE A 193 3.06 -2.11 -13.63
N ALA A 194 3.26 -0.85 -14.03
CA ALA A 194 2.27 -0.09 -14.77
C ALA A 194 2.27 -0.48 -16.27
N TYR A 195 1.09 -0.76 -16.80
CA TYR A 195 0.85 -0.96 -18.23
C TYR A 195 -0.13 0.09 -18.77
N GLY A 196 -0.06 0.36 -20.07
CA GLY A 196 -0.79 1.45 -20.68
C GLY A 196 -0.18 2.82 -20.34
N LEU A 197 1.14 2.96 -20.32
CA LEU A 197 1.82 4.27 -20.16
C LEU A 197 1.86 5.04 -21.49
N PRO A 198 1.64 6.36 -21.57
CA PRO A 198 1.68 7.12 -22.84
C PRO A 198 2.88 6.75 -23.73
N GLY A 199 2.62 6.37 -24.99
CA GLY A 199 3.66 5.91 -25.93
C GLY A 199 4.13 4.46 -25.77
N GLN A 200 3.61 3.70 -24.80
CA GLN A 200 3.95 2.30 -24.58
C GLN A 200 3.26 1.38 -25.59
N GLY A 201 4.01 0.91 -26.58
CA GLY A 201 3.61 -0.20 -27.45
C GLY A 201 3.80 -1.58 -26.79
N VAL A 202 3.19 -2.62 -27.38
CA VAL A 202 3.28 -4.01 -26.89
C VAL A 202 4.73 -4.51 -26.82
N ASP A 203 5.58 -4.12 -27.78
CA ASP A 203 6.99 -4.50 -27.78
C ASP A 203 7.79 -3.87 -26.63
N LEU A 204 7.50 -2.59 -26.32
CA LEU A 204 8.12 -1.91 -25.17
C LEU A 204 7.66 -2.54 -23.86
N LEU A 205 6.35 -2.77 -23.71
CA LEU A 205 5.75 -3.46 -22.57
C LEU A 205 6.43 -4.82 -22.32
N ARG A 206 6.58 -5.63 -23.37
CA ARG A 206 7.24 -6.94 -23.31
C ARG A 206 8.69 -6.85 -22.86
N ARG A 207 9.47 -5.91 -23.42
CA ARG A 207 10.88 -5.74 -23.03
C ARG A 207 11.03 -5.26 -21.58
N MET A 208 10.16 -4.35 -21.16
CA MET A 208 10.13 -3.87 -19.77
C MET A 208 9.79 -5.02 -18.83
N LEU A 209 8.70 -5.75 -19.08
CA LEU A 209 8.28 -6.86 -18.22
C LEU A 209 9.31 -8.00 -18.19
N ALA A 210 9.91 -8.36 -19.32
CA ALA A 210 11.00 -9.35 -19.35
C ALA A 210 12.20 -8.92 -18.48
N THR A 211 12.49 -7.62 -18.45
CA THR A 211 13.54 -7.07 -17.59
C THR A 211 13.18 -7.14 -16.11
N ILE A 212 11.92 -6.87 -15.76
CA ILE A 212 11.40 -7.00 -14.39
C ILE A 212 11.44 -8.47 -13.95
N ILE A 213 10.96 -9.39 -14.77
CA ILE A 213 11.01 -10.84 -14.52
C ILE A 213 12.46 -11.28 -14.30
N GLY A 214 13.39 -10.84 -15.14
CA GLY A 214 14.82 -11.14 -15.01
C GLY A 214 15.47 -10.59 -13.73
N ALA A 215 14.87 -9.60 -13.06
CA ALA A 215 15.32 -9.14 -11.75
C ALA A 215 14.96 -10.13 -10.61
N GLY A 216 14.01 -11.03 -10.87
CA GLY A 216 13.52 -12.06 -9.95
C GLY A 216 12.76 -11.54 -8.73
N PRO A 217 11.78 -10.63 -8.88
CA PRO A 217 10.90 -10.27 -7.76
C PRO A 217 10.03 -11.46 -7.36
N SER A 218 9.78 -11.63 -6.07
CA SER A 218 8.90 -12.68 -5.55
C SER A 218 7.45 -12.50 -6.01
N ARG A 219 7.03 -11.24 -6.20
CA ARG A 219 5.67 -10.85 -6.60
C ARG A 219 5.68 -9.76 -7.67
N VAL A 220 4.71 -9.81 -8.58
CA VAL A 220 4.44 -8.75 -9.56
C VAL A 220 2.95 -8.40 -9.51
N ALA A 221 2.63 -7.12 -9.40
CA ALA A 221 1.27 -6.62 -9.52
C ALA A 221 1.15 -5.78 -10.80
N LEU A 222 0.16 -6.07 -11.63
CA LEU A 222 -0.13 -5.28 -12.82
C LEU A 222 -1.09 -4.15 -12.44
N GLN A 223 -0.81 -2.94 -12.92
CA GLN A 223 -1.68 -1.79 -12.72
C GLN A 223 -1.89 -1.05 -14.03
N LEU A 224 -3.15 -0.78 -14.39
CA LEU A 224 -3.45 0.09 -15.51
C LEU A 224 -3.07 1.53 -15.14
N HIS A 225 -2.29 2.19 -15.98
CA HIS A 225 -2.01 3.60 -15.83
C HIS A 225 -3.26 4.43 -16.20
N GLY A 226 -3.70 5.28 -15.26
CA GLY A 226 -4.95 6.03 -15.38
C GLY A 226 -4.88 7.30 -16.25
N GLY A 227 -3.69 7.72 -16.69
CA GLY A 227 -3.50 8.86 -17.58
C GLY A 227 -3.78 8.50 -19.04
N ALA A 228 -4.92 8.95 -19.57
CA ALA A 228 -5.31 8.95 -20.98
C ALA A 228 -4.61 7.88 -21.86
N MET A 229 -5.01 6.61 -21.70
CA MET A 229 -4.47 5.48 -22.45
C MET A 229 -5.60 4.51 -22.89
N PRO A 230 -5.35 3.65 -23.89
CA PRO A 230 -6.21 3.44 -25.05
C PRO A 230 -7.51 2.69 -24.71
N ALA A 231 -8.56 2.91 -25.51
CA ALA A 231 -9.87 2.27 -25.40
C ALA A 231 -9.79 0.76 -25.08
N GLY A 232 -10.70 0.28 -24.21
CA GLY A 232 -10.57 -0.91 -23.37
C GLY A 232 -10.03 -2.21 -24.01
N ALA A 233 -10.22 -2.42 -25.31
CA ALA A 233 -9.68 -3.58 -26.02
C ALA A 233 -8.14 -3.63 -26.04
N ILE A 234 -7.47 -2.48 -26.19
CA ILE A 234 -5.99 -2.45 -26.24
C ILE A 234 -5.41 -2.68 -24.84
N ALA A 235 -5.98 -2.05 -23.82
CA ALA A 235 -5.59 -2.27 -22.42
C ALA A 235 -5.76 -3.74 -22.01
N GLN A 236 -6.85 -4.39 -22.44
CA GLN A 236 -7.08 -5.82 -22.20
C GLN A 236 -6.05 -6.71 -22.90
N ARG A 237 -5.68 -6.40 -24.15
CA ARG A 237 -4.62 -7.13 -24.88
C ARG A 237 -3.27 -7.00 -24.21
N MET A 238 -2.88 -5.78 -23.81
CA MET A 238 -1.65 -5.53 -23.05
C MET A 238 -1.62 -6.32 -21.75
N ARG A 239 -2.71 -6.26 -20.97
CA ARG A 239 -2.86 -7.04 -19.74
C ARG A 239 -2.72 -8.54 -19.99
N ARG A 240 -3.38 -9.07 -21.03
CA ARG A 240 -3.26 -10.49 -21.41
C ARG A 240 -1.81 -10.87 -21.72
N HIS A 241 -1.10 -10.06 -22.51
CA HIS A 241 0.31 -10.30 -22.78
C HIS A 241 1.16 -10.33 -21.51
N CYS A 242 0.93 -9.43 -20.56
CA CYS A 242 1.62 -9.46 -19.28
C CYS A 242 1.34 -10.76 -18.50
N ILE A 243 0.08 -11.19 -18.45
CA ILE A 243 -0.33 -12.43 -17.79
C ILE A 243 0.37 -13.63 -18.41
N ASP A 244 0.37 -13.75 -19.74
CA ASP A 244 0.96 -14.88 -20.44
C ASP A 244 2.48 -14.95 -20.21
N GLN A 245 3.15 -13.79 -20.20
CA GLN A 245 4.59 -13.69 -19.91
C GLN A 245 4.94 -14.05 -18.47
N LEU A 246 4.15 -13.57 -17.51
CA LEU A 246 4.32 -13.91 -16.10
C LEU A 246 4.09 -15.41 -15.88
N GLY A 247 3.05 -15.98 -16.49
CA GLY A 247 2.76 -17.41 -16.44
C GLY A 247 3.88 -18.26 -17.03
N ALA A 248 4.41 -17.87 -18.20
CA ALA A 248 5.56 -18.54 -18.82
C ALA A 248 6.83 -18.47 -17.95
N ALA A 249 6.97 -17.44 -17.12
CA ALA A 249 8.06 -17.29 -16.15
C ALA A 249 7.78 -17.98 -14.80
N GLY A 250 6.67 -18.71 -14.65
CA GLY A 250 6.32 -19.49 -13.46
C GLY A 250 5.58 -18.70 -12.37
N TYR A 251 5.15 -17.47 -12.64
CA TYR A 251 4.31 -16.73 -11.70
C TYR A 251 2.86 -17.23 -11.77
N ALA A 252 2.29 -17.53 -10.61
CA ALA A 252 0.88 -17.90 -10.46
C ALA A 252 0.03 -16.70 -10.02
N GLY A 253 -1.19 -16.60 -10.53
CA GLY A 253 -2.13 -15.58 -10.11
C GLY A 253 -2.56 -15.77 -8.66
N ILE A 254 -2.36 -14.73 -7.84
CA ILE A 254 -2.70 -14.72 -6.42
C ILE A 254 -3.85 -13.75 -6.09
N GLY A 255 -4.73 -13.49 -7.06
CA GLY A 255 -5.93 -12.67 -6.91
C GLY A 255 -5.81 -11.29 -7.56
N GLY A 256 -6.90 -10.84 -8.21
CA GLY A 256 -6.91 -9.61 -8.99
C GLY A 256 -5.83 -9.61 -10.06
N ASP A 257 -4.99 -8.58 -10.04
CA ASP A 257 -3.84 -8.40 -10.93
C ASP A 257 -2.49 -8.67 -10.25
N SER A 258 -2.49 -9.45 -9.15
CA SER A 258 -1.27 -9.83 -8.44
C SER A 258 -0.83 -11.27 -8.77
N PHE A 259 0.46 -11.44 -8.97
CA PHE A 259 1.11 -12.69 -9.37
C PHE A 259 2.32 -12.96 -8.46
N ALA A 260 2.60 -14.22 -8.14
CA ALA A 260 3.73 -14.58 -7.28
C ALA A 260 4.40 -15.89 -7.72
N LEU A 261 5.69 -16.01 -7.45
CA LEU A 261 6.42 -17.26 -7.65
C LEU A 261 5.96 -18.33 -6.65
N PRO A 262 6.08 -19.64 -6.97
CA PRO A 262 5.59 -20.71 -6.10
C PRO A 262 6.24 -20.72 -4.70
N GLY A 263 7.47 -20.23 -4.58
CA GLY A 263 8.17 -20.11 -3.30
C GLY A 263 7.62 -19.01 -2.39
N ASP A 264 6.84 -18.07 -2.91
CA ASP A 264 6.28 -16.97 -2.11
C ASP A 264 5.18 -17.46 -1.16
N ASP A 265 5.19 -16.94 0.07
CA ASP A 265 4.24 -17.27 1.12
C ASP A 265 2.78 -17.18 0.61
N LEU A 266 2.43 -16.15 -0.19
CA LEU A 266 1.09 -15.97 -0.77
C LEU A 266 0.69 -17.07 -1.72
N ALA A 267 1.60 -17.45 -2.61
CA ALA A 267 1.37 -18.54 -3.54
C ALA A 267 1.24 -19.87 -2.79
N GLN A 268 1.94 -20.05 -1.67
CA GLN A 268 1.82 -21.24 -0.83
C GLN A 268 0.46 -21.31 -0.13
N ALA A 269 -0.01 -20.27 0.56
CA ALA A 269 -1.28 -20.42 1.29
C ALA A 269 -2.54 -20.30 0.42
N ARG A 270 -2.49 -19.67 -0.77
CA ARG A 270 -3.58 -19.80 -1.75
C ARG A 270 -3.74 -21.26 -2.20
N ARG A 271 -2.63 -21.98 -2.42
CA ARG A 271 -2.67 -23.42 -2.73
C ARG A 271 -3.26 -24.25 -1.57
N GLN A 272 -3.05 -23.81 -0.34
CA GLN A 272 -3.60 -24.45 0.86
C GLN A 272 -5.03 -23.99 1.22
N ALA A 273 -5.71 -23.22 0.35
CA ALA A 273 -7.05 -22.67 0.56
C ALA A 273 -7.23 -21.81 1.84
N ALA A 274 -6.15 -21.28 2.41
CA ALA A 274 -6.16 -20.51 3.66
C ALA A 274 -6.24 -18.98 3.47
N ALA A 275 -6.29 -18.48 2.23
CA ALA A 275 -6.25 -17.05 1.94
C ALA A 275 -7.66 -16.41 1.83
N ARG A 276 -7.91 -15.34 2.61
CA ARG A 276 -9.09 -14.45 2.47
C ARG A 276 -8.73 -13.16 1.70
N PRO A 277 -9.70 -12.45 1.09
CA PRO A 277 -9.46 -11.16 0.45
C PRO A 277 -8.97 -10.10 1.45
N SER A 278 -8.04 -9.25 1.01
CA SER A 278 -7.50 -8.10 1.74
C SER A 278 -7.54 -6.86 0.84
N VAL A 279 -7.74 -5.68 1.41
CA VAL A 279 -7.98 -4.39 0.71
C VAL A 279 -6.80 -3.94 -0.19
N SER A 280 -5.67 -4.64 -0.14
CA SER A 280 -4.47 -4.41 -0.97
C SER A 280 -4.13 -5.56 -1.93
N GLY A 281 -4.97 -6.60 -2.01
CA GLY A 281 -4.75 -7.76 -2.89
C GLY A 281 -3.74 -8.80 -2.39
N ILE A 282 -3.33 -8.74 -1.12
CA ILE A 282 -2.32 -9.63 -0.53
C ILE A 282 -2.82 -10.07 0.85
N ALA A 283 -2.97 -11.37 1.05
CA ALA A 283 -3.23 -11.96 2.36
C ALA A 283 -2.29 -13.14 2.59
N LEU A 284 -1.32 -12.99 3.51
CA LEU A 284 -0.86 -14.14 4.30
C LEU A 284 -0.69 -13.79 5.78
N GLN A 285 -1.82 -13.63 6.43
CA GLN A 285 -2.25 -14.53 7.48
C GLN A 285 -3.76 -14.34 7.60
N ALA A 286 -4.46 -15.28 8.22
CA ALA A 286 -5.81 -15.09 8.71
C ALA A 286 -5.84 -14.02 9.83
N ALA A 287 -5.48 -12.79 9.49
CA ALA A 287 -5.54 -11.62 10.35
C ALA A 287 -6.80 -10.83 9.98
N PRO A 288 -7.98 -11.18 10.52
CA PRO A 288 -9.18 -10.34 10.44
C PRO A 288 -9.01 -9.07 11.30
N ARG A 289 -7.78 -8.54 11.43
CA ARG A 289 -7.39 -7.47 12.35
C ARG A 289 -6.24 -6.66 11.74
N VAL A 290 -6.61 -5.81 10.81
CA VAL A 290 -5.78 -4.72 10.28
C VAL A 290 -6.15 -3.45 11.03
N VAL A 291 -5.19 -2.83 11.68
CA VAL A 291 -5.34 -1.48 12.24
C VAL A 291 -4.68 -0.52 11.27
N GLY A 292 -5.49 0.39 10.71
CA GLY A 292 -5.02 1.46 9.86
C GLY A 292 -4.76 2.72 10.68
N CYS A 293 -3.61 3.36 10.47
CA CYS A 293 -3.30 4.67 11.04
C CYS A 293 -2.82 5.62 9.94
N GLY A 294 -3.15 6.90 10.11
CA GLY A 294 -2.91 7.97 9.15
C GLY A 294 -4.15 8.33 8.34
N VAL A 295 -4.08 9.44 7.61
CA VAL A 295 -5.16 9.88 6.72
C VAL A 295 -5.47 8.83 5.68
N SER A 296 -6.74 8.60 5.35
CA SER A 296 -7.19 7.59 4.37
C SER A 296 -6.71 6.15 4.65
N ALA A 297 -6.15 5.87 5.83
CA ALA A 297 -5.75 4.53 6.19
C ALA A 297 -6.98 3.63 6.33
N VAL A 298 -6.86 2.39 5.88
CA VAL A 298 -7.92 1.40 6.00
C VAL A 298 -7.63 0.46 7.15
N GLY A 299 -8.61 0.30 8.03
CA GLY A 299 -8.68 -0.75 9.04
C GLY A 299 -9.66 -1.84 8.66
N ILE A 300 -9.42 -3.07 9.13
CA ILE A 300 -10.33 -4.21 8.97
C ILE A 300 -10.34 -4.99 10.27
N VAL A 301 -11.47 -5.05 10.94
CA VAL A 301 -11.64 -5.81 12.18
C VAL A 301 -12.87 -6.69 12.08
N GLY A 302 -12.68 -8.00 12.09
CA GLY A 302 -13.75 -8.96 11.85
C GLY A 302 -14.36 -8.78 10.45
N ALA A 303 -15.66 -8.48 10.39
CA ALA A 303 -16.37 -8.17 9.15
C ALA A 303 -16.45 -6.66 8.87
N LEU A 304 -15.91 -5.81 9.74
CA LEU A 304 -15.99 -4.37 9.60
C LEU A 304 -14.74 -3.84 8.90
N ARG A 305 -14.97 -2.97 7.93
CA ARG A 305 -13.93 -2.13 7.32
C ARG A 305 -14.14 -0.69 7.81
N SER A 306 -13.06 -0.02 8.17
CA SER A 306 -13.04 1.40 8.50
C SER A 306 -12.10 2.15 7.56
N LEU A 307 -12.37 3.44 7.36
CA LEU A 307 -11.50 4.34 6.60
C LEU A 307 -11.28 5.58 7.45
N ASN A 308 -10.02 5.97 7.63
CA ASN A 308 -9.70 7.22 8.30
C ASN A 308 -10.02 8.42 7.39
N VAL A 309 -10.35 9.56 7.99
CA VAL A 309 -10.60 10.81 7.27
C VAL A 309 -9.42 11.17 6.36
N ALA A 310 -9.71 11.72 5.18
CA ALA A 310 -8.71 11.99 4.15
C ALA A 310 -7.97 13.33 4.38
N ALA A 311 -8.63 14.30 5.01
CA ALA A 311 -8.05 15.61 5.25
C ALA A 311 -7.21 15.61 6.54
N PRO A 312 -5.93 16.05 6.50
CA PRO A 312 -5.10 16.12 7.70
C PRO A 312 -5.69 17.01 8.80
N GLY A 313 -6.40 18.09 8.45
CA GLY A 313 -7.06 18.96 9.42
C GLY A 313 -8.08 18.22 10.28
N ASP A 314 -9.00 17.49 9.65
CA ASP A 314 -10.00 16.68 10.34
C ASP A 314 -9.34 15.57 11.16
N TYR A 315 -8.31 14.94 10.60
CA TYR A 315 -7.53 13.90 11.26
C TYR A 315 -6.88 14.40 12.56
N TYR A 316 -6.24 15.57 12.54
CA TYR A 316 -5.66 16.19 13.74
C TYR A 316 -6.73 16.59 14.76
N ALA A 317 -7.82 17.23 14.30
CA ALA A 317 -8.89 17.70 15.17
C ALA A 317 -9.59 16.56 15.93
N LEU A 318 -9.75 15.39 15.30
CA LEU A 318 -10.28 14.18 15.96
C LEU A 318 -9.30 13.66 17.02
N LEU A 319 -8.01 13.53 16.66
CA LEU A 319 -6.98 13.05 17.60
C LEU A 319 -6.75 13.99 18.79
N ASP A 320 -6.87 15.30 18.60
CA ASP A 320 -6.79 16.29 19.67
C ASP A 320 -7.93 16.15 20.68
N ARG A 321 -9.10 15.71 20.22
CA ARG A 321 -10.25 15.36 21.07
C ARG A 321 -10.19 13.94 21.65
N HIS A 322 -9.10 13.21 21.40
CA HIS A 322 -8.94 11.79 21.78
C HIS A 322 -9.98 10.86 21.13
N GLU A 323 -10.49 11.23 19.95
CA GLU A 323 -11.40 10.44 19.13
C GLU A 323 -10.62 9.69 18.04
N LEU A 324 -11.08 8.49 17.63
CA LEU A 324 -10.48 7.79 16.50
C LEU A 324 -10.81 8.55 15.19
N PRO A 325 -9.86 8.73 14.28
CA PRO A 325 -10.03 9.60 13.11
C PRO A 325 -10.75 8.90 11.94
N VAL A 326 -11.84 8.19 12.25
CA VAL A 326 -12.62 7.40 11.30
C VAL A 326 -13.63 8.30 10.57
N ALA A 327 -13.73 8.16 9.24
CA ALA A 327 -14.70 8.88 8.44
C ALA A 327 -16.11 8.32 8.67
N GLY A 328 -17.06 9.18 9.04
CA GLY A 328 -18.46 8.81 9.27
C GLY A 328 -19.08 8.12 8.04
N GLY A 329 -19.82 7.03 8.27
CA GLY A 329 -20.46 6.23 7.21
C GLY A 329 -19.53 5.35 6.37
N ALA A 330 -18.22 5.28 6.65
CA ALA A 330 -17.27 4.45 5.89
C ALA A 330 -17.21 2.98 6.33
N HIS A 331 -18.26 2.47 6.98
CA HIS A 331 -18.38 1.11 7.44
C HIS A 331 -19.06 0.24 6.39
N GLN A 332 -18.27 -0.62 5.73
CA GLN A 332 -18.80 -1.65 4.84
C GLN A 332 -18.55 -3.01 5.46
N MET A 333 -19.60 -3.84 5.47
CA MET A 333 -19.44 -5.27 5.74
C MET A 333 -18.60 -5.89 4.64
N VAL A 334 -17.50 -6.55 5.02
CA VAL A 334 -16.70 -7.34 4.07
C VAL A 334 -17.52 -8.57 3.72
N ALA A 335 -17.91 -8.70 2.45
CA ALA A 335 -18.60 -9.89 1.96
C ALA A 335 -17.76 -11.16 2.24
N ALA A 336 -18.41 -12.18 2.80
CA ALA A 336 -17.79 -13.43 3.27
C ALA A 336 -17.29 -14.32 2.12
#